data_AF-W9P7G1-F1
#
_entry.id   AF-W9P7G1-F1
#
_cell.length_a   1.000
_cell.length_b   1.000
_cell.length_c   1.000
_cell.angle_alpha   90.00
_cell.angle_beta   90.00
_cell.angle_gamma   90.00
#
_symmetry.space_group_name_H-M   'P 1'
#
loop_
_entity.id
_entity.type
_entity.pdbx_description
1 polymer ?
#
loop_
_entity_poly.entity_id
_entity_poly.type
_entity_poly.pdbx_seq_one_letter_code
_entity_poly.pdbx_strand_id
1 'polypeptide(L)'
;MPTTEVTEVVNETEAVNEAVKMPDSLALYHLEDFESEDSALEKRRHVTVCERIITITSHCVIIGGAIKEGILQISAAIKHASNVKTCSTLTGHAGPNSNLFYRYRSTGRHCDTTAEQETIAGAIEHHIKNHGHKICGTQCLELIHGGTWHGYLLIGPASKFDHKAYCGPEVSFKHCDSGGKGDIN
;
A
#
# COMPACT_ATOMS: atom_id res chain seq x y z
N MET A 1 80.67 -22.85 9.58
CA MET A 1 81.48 -23.62 8.61
C MET A 1 80.92 -25.04 8.54
N PRO A 2 80.77 -25.67 7.37
CA PRO A 2 81.01 -25.22 5.98
C PRO A 2 79.66 -24.98 5.24
N THR A 3 79.45 -23.89 4.48
CA THR A 3 79.87 -23.49 3.10
C THR A 3 78.97 -23.99 1.96
N THR A 4 78.13 -23.06 1.47
CA THR A 4 78.04 -22.50 0.09
C THR A 4 78.36 -23.41 -1.11
N GLU A 5 77.46 -23.49 -2.10
CA GLU A 5 77.69 -22.83 -3.42
C GLU A 5 76.43 -22.69 -4.28
N VAL A 6 76.33 -21.52 -4.92
CA VAL A 6 75.32 -21.04 -5.86
C VAL A 6 75.76 -21.42 -7.27
N THR A 7 74.84 -21.71 -8.18
CA THR A 7 74.98 -21.31 -9.60
C THR A 7 73.61 -21.28 -10.28
N GLU A 8 73.15 -20.06 -10.58
CA GLU A 8 72.23 -19.78 -11.69
C GLU A 8 73.03 -19.80 -12.99
N VAL A 9 72.51 -20.42 -14.07
CA VAL A 9 72.61 -19.84 -15.42
C VAL A 9 71.35 -20.21 -16.21
N VAL A 10 70.78 -19.16 -16.79
CA VAL A 10 69.59 -19.01 -17.61
C VAL A 10 69.66 -19.82 -18.91
N ASN A 11 68.51 -20.28 -19.42
CA ASN A 11 68.27 -20.19 -20.86
C ASN A 11 66.78 -19.93 -21.13
N GLU A 12 66.49 -18.74 -21.65
CA GLU A 12 65.21 -18.38 -22.23
C GLU A 12 64.97 -19.22 -23.49
N THR A 13 63.74 -19.70 -23.69
CA THR A 13 63.14 -19.72 -25.02
C THR A 13 61.63 -19.89 -24.89
N GLU A 14 60.93 -18.88 -25.39
CA GLU A 14 59.51 -18.82 -25.62
C GLU A 14 59.02 -19.99 -26.50
N ALA A 15 57.84 -20.53 -26.21
CA ALA A 15 56.84 -20.85 -27.24
C ALA A 15 55.50 -21.14 -26.57
N VAL A 16 54.57 -20.24 -26.82
CA VAL A 16 53.18 -20.26 -26.41
C VAL A 16 52.43 -21.34 -27.22
N ASN A 17 51.24 -21.70 -26.72
CA ASN A 17 50.08 -22.23 -27.44
C ASN A 17 50.11 -23.68 -27.96
N GLU A 18 49.56 -24.59 -27.15
CA GLU A 18 48.60 -25.57 -27.67
C GLU A 18 47.22 -25.34 -27.05
N ALA A 19 46.32 -24.83 -27.89
CA ALA A 19 44.90 -24.76 -27.63
C ALA A 19 44.33 -26.18 -27.49
N VAL A 20 43.77 -26.49 -26.33
CA VAL A 20 42.97 -27.71 -26.14
C VAL A 20 41.75 -27.59 -27.07
N LYS A 21 41.80 -28.37 -28.15
CA LYS A 21 40.77 -28.47 -29.19
C LYS A 21 39.49 -29.05 -28.57
N MET A 22 38.53 -28.18 -28.29
CA MET A 22 37.18 -28.62 -27.92
C MET A 22 36.50 -29.29 -29.13
N PRO A 23 35.79 -30.42 -28.94
CA PRO A 23 35.10 -31.07 -30.04
C PRO A 23 33.95 -30.19 -30.54
N ASP A 24 33.95 -30.02 -31.86
CA ASP A 24 32.93 -29.38 -32.68
C ASP A 24 31.66 -30.23 -32.64
N SER A 25 30.78 -29.95 -31.68
CA SER A 25 29.43 -30.51 -31.63
C SER A 25 28.46 -29.37 -31.38
N LEU A 26 27.79 -29.03 -32.46
CA LEU A 26 26.80 -27.99 -32.63
C LEU A 26 25.58 -28.31 -31.74
N ALA A 27 25.65 -27.93 -30.47
CA ALA A 27 24.48 -27.87 -29.61
C ALA A 27 23.65 -26.66 -30.07
N LEU A 28 22.73 -26.94 -30.99
CA LEU A 28 21.72 -25.99 -31.45
C LEU A 28 20.71 -25.82 -30.31
N TYR A 29 21.06 -24.99 -29.32
CA TYR A 29 20.13 -24.58 -28.29
C TYR A 29 19.01 -23.80 -28.99
N HIS A 30 17.84 -24.43 -29.09
CA HIS A 30 16.61 -23.70 -29.34
C HIS A 30 16.43 -22.79 -28.13
N LEU A 31 16.76 -21.50 -28.29
CA LEU A 31 16.17 -20.47 -27.45
C LEU A 31 14.70 -20.47 -27.83
N GLU A 32 13.93 -21.37 -27.23
CA GLU A 32 12.51 -21.11 -27.07
C GLU A 32 12.47 -19.77 -26.33
N ASP A 33 11.98 -18.75 -27.03
CA ASP A 33 11.63 -17.48 -26.45
C ASP A 33 10.81 -17.81 -25.20
N PHE A 34 11.43 -17.66 -24.03
CA PHE A 34 10.68 -17.57 -22.80
C PHE A 34 9.98 -16.23 -22.89
N GLU A 35 8.89 -16.19 -23.67
CA GLU A 35 7.83 -15.22 -23.48
C GLU A 35 7.54 -15.32 -22.00
N SER A 36 8.08 -14.37 -21.24
CA SER A 36 7.60 -14.17 -19.90
C SER A 36 6.14 -13.87 -20.12
N GLU A 37 5.27 -14.83 -19.84
CA GLU A 37 3.88 -14.52 -19.59
C GLU A 37 3.94 -13.56 -18.42
N ASP A 38 3.99 -12.27 -18.76
CA ASP A 38 3.69 -11.18 -17.89
C ASP A 38 2.24 -11.45 -17.52
N SER A 39 2.10 -12.27 -16.48
CA SER A 39 0.90 -12.38 -15.69
C SER A 39 0.76 -11.01 -15.07
N ALA A 40 0.36 -10.04 -15.90
CA ALA A 40 0.08 -8.68 -15.53
C ALA A 40 -1.04 -8.82 -14.52
N LEU A 41 -0.63 -8.91 -13.25
CA LEU A 41 -1.54 -9.11 -12.12
C LEU A 41 -2.60 -8.04 -12.31
N GLU A 42 -3.83 -8.49 -12.57
CA GLU A 42 -4.94 -7.58 -12.86
C GLU A 42 -4.90 -6.48 -11.81
N LYS A 43 -4.69 -5.24 -12.26
CA LYS A 43 -4.58 -4.10 -11.35
C LYS A 43 -5.81 -4.12 -10.47
N ARG A 44 -5.63 -4.40 -9.17
CA ARG A 44 -6.75 -4.44 -8.22
C ARG A 44 -7.42 -3.07 -8.28
N ARG A 45 -8.69 -3.05 -8.68
CA ARG A 45 -9.48 -1.81 -8.77
C ARG A 45 -10.32 -1.55 -7.51
N HIS A 46 -10.14 -2.35 -6.46
CA HIS A 46 -10.95 -2.24 -5.25
C HIS A 46 -10.09 -2.00 -4.02
N VAL A 47 -10.65 -1.26 -3.07
CA VAL A 47 -10.17 -1.16 -1.69
C VAL A 47 -11.22 -1.86 -0.82
N THR A 48 -10.75 -2.76 0.03
CA THR A 48 -11.61 -3.37 1.06
C THR A 48 -11.62 -2.45 2.27
N VAL A 49 -12.82 -2.15 2.78
CA VAL A 49 -13.05 -1.35 3.98
C VAL A 49 -13.62 -2.26 5.05
N CYS A 50 -12.93 -2.38 6.17
CA CYS A 50 -13.41 -3.11 7.33
C CYS A 50 -13.70 -2.15 8.48
N GLU A 51 -14.83 -2.29 9.16
CA GLU A 51 -15.30 -1.35 10.18
C GLU A 51 -15.38 -1.96 11.58
N ARG A 52 -15.05 -1.10 12.54
CA ARG A 52 -15.49 -1.19 13.94
C ARG A 52 -16.04 0.14 14.41
N ILE A 53 -17.29 0.16 14.85
CA ILE A 53 -17.90 1.28 15.57
C ILE A 53 -17.30 1.32 16.98
N ILE A 54 -16.67 2.45 17.35
CA ILE A 54 -16.04 2.64 18.67
C ILE A 54 -17.01 3.31 19.62
N THR A 55 -17.63 4.40 19.18
CA THR A 55 -18.63 5.14 19.96
C THR A 55 -19.85 5.41 19.10
N ILE A 56 -21.03 5.41 19.72
CA ILE A 56 -22.28 5.82 19.10
C ILE A 56 -22.78 7.07 19.82
N THR A 57 -23.24 8.06 19.06
CA THR A 57 -23.71 9.34 19.57
C THR A 57 -25.02 9.71 18.88
N SER A 58 -25.75 10.67 19.44
CA SER A 58 -26.98 11.19 18.82
C SER A 58 -26.72 12.12 17.64
N HIS A 59 -25.48 12.58 17.44
CA HIS A 59 -25.12 13.49 16.36
C HIS A 59 -24.63 12.68 15.17
N CYS A 60 -25.34 12.77 14.05
CA CYS A 60 -24.98 12.05 12.83
C CYS A 60 -24.70 13.01 11.68
N VAL A 61 -23.71 12.68 10.86
CA VAL A 61 -23.51 13.27 9.53
C VAL A 61 -24.09 12.29 8.50
N ILE A 62 -24.78 12.74 7.44
CA ILE A 62 -25.53 11.87 6.49
C ILE A 62 -24.87 11.89 5.10
N ILE A 63 -24.94 10.76 4.35
CA ILE A 63 -24.37 10.55 2.98
C ILE A 63 -24.99 11.43 1.87
N GLY A 64 -25.68 12.50 2.23
CA GLY A 64 -25.88 13.60 1.28
C GLY A 64 -24.55 14.28 0.91
N GLY A 65 -24.65 15.46 0.28
CA GLY A 65 -23.47 16.24 -0.14
C GLY A 65 -22.44 16.46 0.97
N ALA A 66 -22.88 16.51 2.23
CA ALA A 66 -22.01 16.75 3.38
C ALA A 66 -20.93 15.68 3.60
N ILE A 67 -21.28 14.39 3.55
CA ILE A 67 -20.27 13.34 3.71
C ILE A 67 -19.46 13.15 2.42
N LYS A 68 -20.09 13.28 1.24
CA LYS A 68 -19.39 13.08 -0.04
C LYS A 68 -18.17 14.00 -0.19
N GLU A 69 -18.35 15.29 0.08
CA GLU A 69 -17.23 16.26 0.09
C GLU A 69 -16.17 15.92 1.14
N GLY A 70 -16.61 15.49 2.33
CA GLY A 70 -15.69 15.08 3.40
C GLY A 70 -14.87 13.84 3.04
N ILE A 71 -15.48 12.83 2.43
CA ILE A 71 -14.80 11.63 1.96
C ILE A 71 -13.77 11.98 0.89
N LEU A 72 -14.11 12.86 -0.05
CA LEU A 72 -13.17 13.34 -1.07
C LEU A 72 -11.94 14.00 -0.42
N GLN A 73 -12.15 14.91 0.53
CA GLN A 73 -11.05 15.57 1.27
C GLN A 73 -10.19 14.56 2.04
N ILE A 74 -10.81 13.60 2.73
CA ILE A 74 -10.11 12.55 3.47
C ILE A 74 -9.31 11.65 2.52
N SER A 75 -9.91 11.23 1.41
CA SER A 75 -9.24 10.39 0.41
C SER A 75 -8.03 11.08 -0.22
N ALA A 76 -8.11 12.40 -0.45
CA ALA A 76 -6.99 13.20 -0.92
C ALA A 76 -5.86 13.24 0.11
N ALA A 77 -6.18 13.41 1.39
CA ALA A 77 -5.19 13.36 2.48
C ALA A 77 -4.51 11.97 2.57
N ILE A 78 -5.29 10.89 2.43
CA ILE A 78 -4.78 9.51 2.41
C ILE A 78 -3.85 9.29 1.21
N LYS A 79 -4.28 9.68 0.00
CA LYS A 79 -3.45 9.54 -1.21
C LYS A 79 -2.19 10.38 -1.12
N HIS A 80 -2.27 11.60 -0.58
CA HIS A 80 -1.10 12.44 -0.32
C HIS A 80 -0.13 11.74 0.64
N ALA A 81 -0.61 11.19 1.77
CA ALA A 81 0.20 10.45 2.73
C ALA A 81 0.96 9.28 2.07
N SER A 82 0.26 8.54 1.22
CA SER A 82 0.82 7.46 0.42
C SER A 82 1.90 7.96 -0.54
N ASN A 83 1.63 9.06 -1.27
CA ASN A 83 2.58 9.62 -2.25
C ASN A 83 3.88 10.10 -1.60
N VAL A 84 3.79 10.65 -0.39
CA VAL A 84 4.97 11.07 0.40
C VAL A 84 5.52 9.94 1.29
N LYS A 85 4.96 8.73 1.20
CA LYS A 85 5.40 7.51 1.89
C LYS A 85 5.49 7.65 3.41
N THR A 86 4.54 8.37 4.02
CA THR A 86 4.54 8.62 5.46
C THR A 86 3.64 7.64 6.21
N CYS A 87 4.20 6.99 7.22
CA CYS A 87 3.46 6.18 8.20
C CYS A 87 2.94 7.02 9.38
N SER A 88 3.27 8.31 9.41
CA SER A 88 2.88 9.21 10.50
C SER A 88 1.37 9.39 10.56
N THR A 89 0.90 9.75 11.74
CA THR A 89 -0.51 10.07 11.94
C THR A 89 -0.84 11.43 11.34
N LEU A 90 -1.91 11.47 10.55
CA LEU A 90 -2.51 12.68 10.02
C LEU A 90 -3.85 12.90 10.71
N THR A 91 -4.19 14.14 11.01
CA THR A 91 -5.49 14.52 11.58
C THR A 91 -6.02 15.74 10.86
N GLY A 92 -7.33 15.83 10.70
CA GLY A 92 -7.94 17.00 10.09
C GLY A 92 -9.44 17.05 10.28
N HIS A 93 -10.00 18.18 9.86
CA HIS A 93 -11.43 18.33 9.67
C HIS A 93 -11.78 18.10 8.21
N ALA A 94 -13.00 17.64 7.96
CA ALA A 94 -13.52 17.44 6.63
C ALA A 94 -15.03 17.73 6.56
N GLY A 95 -15.56 17.82 5.33
CA GLY A 95 -16.98 18.05 5.07
C GLY A 95 -17.40 19.51 5.29
N PRO A 96 -18.68 19.83 5.00
CA PRO A 96 -19.17 21.19 5.10
C PRO A 96 -19.12 21.66 6.54
N ASN A 97 -18.66 22.89 6.73
CA ASN A 97 -18.48 23.50 8.05
C ASN A 97 -17.59 22.68 9.00
N SER A 98 -16.64 21.89 8.47
CA SER A 98 -15.71 21.08 9.28
C SER A 98 -16.40 20.09 10.22
N ASN A 99 -17.56 19.57 9.79
CA ASN A 99 -18.46 18.74 10.60
C ASN A 99 -17.95 17.31 10.85
N LEU A 100 -16.96 16.86 10.10
CA LEU A 100 -16.23 15.61 10.34
C LEU A 100 -14.85 15.91 10.91
N PHE A 101 -14.41 15.05 11.83
CA PHE A 101 -13.02 14.96 12.23
C PHE A 101 -12.50 13.58 11.85
N TYR A 102 -11.26 13.52 11.39
CA TYR A 102 -10.61 12.27 11.04
C TYR A 102 -9.19 12.19 11.60
N ARG A 103 -8.76 10.96 11.84
CA ARG A 103 -7.38 10.61 12.14
C ARG A 103 -6.99 9.41 11.30
N TYR A 104 -5.94 9.54 10.51
CA TYR A 104 -5.45 8.50 9.61
C TYR A 104 -4.00 8.14 9.92
N ARG A 105 -3.66 6.86 9.82
CA ARG A 105 -2.28 6.39 9.67
C ARG A 105 -2.27 5.20 8.72
N SER A 106 -1.11 4.84 8.20
CA SER A 106 -0.95 3.56 7.51
C SER A 106 0.24 2.78 8.02
N THR A 107 0.20 1.48 7.75
CA THR A 107 1.30 0.54 7.96
C THR A 107 1.59 -0.21 6.67
N GLY A 108 2.75 -0.84 6.61
CA GLY A 108 3.24 -1.56 5.45
C GLY A 108 4.71 -1.23 5.20
N ARG A 109 5.31 -1.80 4.15
CA ARG A 109 6.74 -1.62 3.88
C ARG A 109 7.12 -0.14 3.66
N HIS A 110 6.30 0.61 2.91
CA HIS A 110 6.55 2.02 2.62
C HIS A 110 5.34 2.92 2.90
N CYS A 111 4.29 2.39 3.56
CA CYS A 111 3.07 3.14 3.88
C CYS A 111 2.40 3.80 2.66
N ASP A 112 2.61 3.20 1.49
CA ASP A 112 2.09 3.63 0.21
C ASP A 112 1.14 2.59 -0.38
N THR A 113 0.27 3.06 -1.26
CA THR A 113 -0.70 2.24 -1.98
C THR A 113 -0.76 2.65 -3.45
N THR A 114 -0.99 1.65 -4.29
CA THR A 114 -1.29 1.86 -5.71
C THR A 114 -2.74 2.29 -5.95
N ALA A 115 -3.60 2.29 -4.91
CA ALA A 115 -4.99 2.72 -5.04
C ALA A 115 -5.04 4.20 -5.47
N GLU A 116 -5.87 4.51 -6.47
CA GLU A 116 -6.17 5.89 -6.83
C GLU A 116 -7.04 6.56 -5.77
N GLN A 117 -6.96 7.89 -5.69
CA GLN A 117 -7.76 8.67 -4.74
C GLN A 117 -9.25 8.35 -4.87
N GLU A 118 -9.76 8.29 -6.10
CA GLU A 118 -11.17 8.01 -6.38
C GLU A 118 -11.59 6.60 -5.97
N THR A 119 -10.68 5.62 -6.10
CA THR A 119 -10.89 4.26 -5.60
C THR A 119 -11.01 4.25 -4.07
N ILE A 120 -10.14 4.98 -3.37
CA ILE A 120 -10.19 5.11 -1.90
C ILE A 120 -11.50 5.79 -1.48
N ALA A 121 -11.84 6.91 -2.12
CA ALA A 121 -13.07 7.66 -1.85
C ALA A 121 -14.32 6.80 -2.07
N GLY A 122 -14.41 6.15 -3.23
CA GLY A 122 -15.54 5.30 -3.60
C GLY A 122 -15.70 4.09 -2.68
N ALA A 123 -14.60 3.52 -2.18
CA ALA A 123 -14.67 2.41 -1.23
C ALA A 123 -15.20 2.86 0.15
N ILE A 124 -14.72 3.99 0.68
CA ILE A 124 -15.22 4.56 1.94
C ILE A 124 -16.70 4.94 1.80
N GLU A 125 -17.06 5.60 0.70
CA GLU A 125 -18.45 6.00 0.45
C GLU A 125 -19.37 4.79 0.33
N HIS A 126 -18.95 3.78 -0.43
CA HIS A 126 -19.70 2.53 -0.58
C HIS A 126 -19.96 1.86 0.77
N HIS A 127 -18.91 1.74 1.60
CA HIS A 127 -19.02 1.16 2.94
C HIS A 127 -20.06 1.89 3.81
N ILE A 128 -19.95 3.22 3.92
CA ILE A 128 -20.87 4.00 4.77
C ILE A 128 -22.30 3.94 4.20
N LYS A 129 -22.47 3.89 2.86
CA LYS A 129 -23.79 3.74 2.22
C LYS A 129 -24.43 2.42 2.64
N ASN A 130 -23.68 1.32 2.60
CA ASN A 130 -24.20 0.00 2.99
C ASN A 130 -24.48 -0.11 4.50
N HIS A 131 -23.75 0.65 5.33
CA HIS A 131 -23.78 0.54 6.79
C HIS A 131 -24.61 1.62 7.51
N GLY A 132 -25.59 2.22 6.83
CA GLY A 132 -26.62 3.05 7.46
C GLY A 132 -26.74 4.48 6.94
N HIS A 133 -26.03 4.83 5.87
CA HIS A 133 -26.08 6.12 5.19
C HIS A 133 -25.68 7.33 6.05
N LYS A 134 -25.04 7.12 7.19
CA LYS A 134 -24.67 8.18 8.13
C LYS A 134 -23.55 7.74 9.07
N ILE A 135 -22.79 8.70 9.58
CA ILE A 135 -21.76 8.52 10.61
C ILE A 135 -22.28 9.13 11.90
N CYS A 136 -22.68 8.31 12.86
CA CYS A 136 -23.29 8.73 14.13
C CYS A 136 -22.32 8.73 15.33
N GLY A 137 -21.04 8.49 15.11
CA GLY A 137 -20.05 8.45 16.17
C GLY A 137 -18.67 8.17 15.61
N THR A 138 -17.71 7.87 16.48
CA THR A 138 -16.36 7.53 16.02
C THR A 138 -16.30 6.08 15.58
N GLN A 139 -15.94 5.89 14.32
CA GLN A 139 -15.78 4.60 13.66
C GLN A 139 -14.32 4.45 13.26
N CYS A 140 -13.79 3.23 13.35
CA CYS A 140 -12.49 2.85 12.82
C CYS A 140 -12.69 2.03 11.56
N LEU A 141 -12.12 2.50 10.46
CA LEU A 141 -12.11 1.86 9.16
C LEU A 141 -10.69 1.40 8.85
N GLU A 142 -10.51 0.11 8.58
CA GLU A 142 -9.30 -0.42 7.96
C GLU A 142 -9.50 -0.44 6.44
N LEU A 143 -8.55 0.14 5.71
CA LEU A 143 -8.48 0.19 4.26
C LEU A 143 -7.40 -0.77 3.79
N ILE A 144 -7.76 -1.75 2.98
CA ILE A 144 -6.84 -2.79 2.49
C ILE A 144 -6.83 -2.74 0.96
N HIS A 145 -5.63 -2.68 0.38
CA HIS A 145 -5.46 -2.63 -1.08
C HIS A 145 -4.21 -3.37 -1.54
N GLY A 146 -4.28 -4.70 -1.58
CA GLY A 146 -3.16 -5.55 -2.02
C GLY A 146 -1.84 -5.29 -1.29
N GLY A 147 -0.81 -6.08 -1.62
CA GLY A 147 0.54 -5.87 -1.09
C GLY A 147 0.59 -5.88 0.45
N THR A 148 1.26 -4.89 1.03
CA THR A 148 1.47 -4.76 2.48
C THR A 148 0.79 -3.54 3.10
N TRP A 149 0.01 -2.79 2.31
CA TRP A 149 -0.57 -1.54 2.76
C TRP A 149 -1.87 -1.77 3.52
N HIS A 150 -1.90 -1.23 4.74
CA HIS A 150 -3.10 -1.13 5.56
C HIS A 150 -3.26 0.31 6.01
N GLY A 151 -4.34 0.96 5.60
CA GLY A 151 -4.76 2.28 6.08
C GLY A 151 -5.71 2.14 7.27
N TYR A 152 -5.53 2.93 8.32
CA TYR A 152 -6.41 2.96 9.49
C TYR A 152 -6.98 4.36 9.64
N LEU A 153 -8.27 4.51 9.41
CA LEU A 153 -9.01 5.77 9.43
C LEU A 153 -10.00 5.76 10.58
N LEU A 154 -9.77 6.59 11.60
CA LEU A 154 -10.86 7.05 12.46
C LEU A 154 -11.62 8.17 11.77
N ILE A 155 -12.94 8.07 11.77
CA ILE A 155 -13.84 9.10 11.26
C ILE A 155 -15.04 9.24 12.18
N GLY A 156 -15.53 10.47 12.37
CA GLY A 156 -16.70 10.73 13.19
C GLY A 156 -17.16 12.19 13.13
N PRO A 157 -18.35 12.51 13.69
CA PRO A 157 -18.80 13.89 13.86
C PRO A 157 -17.79 14.68 14.71
N ALA A 158 -17.31 15.81 14.23
CA ALA A 158 -16.27 16.60 14.90
C ALA A 158 -16.66 17.00 16.33
N SER A 159 -17.94 17.31 16.55
CA SER A 159 -18.46 17.72 17.87
C SER A 159 -18.48 16.61 18.93
N LYS A 160 -18.40 15.34 18.53
CA LYS A 160 -18.48 14.17 19.40
C LYS A 160 -17.39 13.13 19.11
N PHE A 161 -16.32 13.54 18.45
CA PHE A 161 -15.23 12.65 18.09
C PHE A 161 -14.47 12.18 19.33
N ASP A 162 -14.26 10.87 19.45
CA ASP A 162 -13.42 10.29 20.50
C ASP A 162 -11.94 10.39 20.13
N HIS A 163 -11.26 11.40 20.67
CA HIS A 163 -9.84 11.63 20.42
C HIS A 163 -8.92 10.56 21.03
N LYS A 164 -9.41 9.78 22.00
CA LYS A 164 -8.64 8.72 22.68
C LYS A 164 -8.78 7.37 22.00
N ALA A 165 -9.75 7.22 21.11
CA ALA A 165 -10.02 5.98 20.40
C ALA A 165 -8.82 5.49 19.58
N TYR A 166 -8.44 4.23 19.77
CA TYR A 166 -7.41 3.58 18.96
C TYR A 166 -8.00 2.99 17.68
N CYS A 167 -7.29 3.13 16.56
CA CYS A 167 -7.58 2.47 15.29
C CYS A 167 -6.27 2.00 14.67
N GLY A 168 -6.14 0.69 14.51
CA GLY A 168 -4.89 0.05 14.15
C GLY A 168 -5.05 -1.47 14.11
N PRO A 169 -3.96 -2.22 13.88
CA PRO A 169 -3.97 -3.66 13.64
C PRO A 169 -4.50 -4.51 14.81
N GLU A 170 -4.49 -3.98 16.03
CA GLU A 170 -4.98 -4.69 17.22
C GLU A 170 -6.51 -4.63 17.34
N VAL A 171 -7.18 -3.88 16.47
CA VAL A 171 -8.63 -3.77 16.44
C VAL A 171 -9.24 -4.95 15.69
N SER A 172 -10.16 -5.68 16.33
CA SER A 172 -10.97 -6.68 15.62
C SER A 172 -12.10 -6.00 14.84
N PHE A 173 -12.08 -6.11 13.51
CA PHE A 173 -13.12 -5.59 12.61
C PHE A 173 -14.25 -6.61 12.42
N LYS A 174 -15.49 -6.12 12.27
CA LYS A 174 -16.70 -6.98 12.23
C LYS A 174 -17.40 -6.98 10.88
N HIS A 175 -17.39 -5.85 10.19
CA HIS A 175 -18.07 -5.65 8.92
C HIS A 175 -17.04 -5.27 7.88
N CYS A 176 -17.01 -5.97 6.75
CA CYS A 176 -16.07 -5.68 5.67
C CYS A 176 -16.81 -5.64 4.35
N ASP A 177 -16.61 -4.56 3.59
CA ASP A 177 -17.10 -4.40 2.24
C ASP A 177 -15.92 -4.16 1.29
N SER A 178 -15.99 -4.68 0.07
CA SER A 178 -15.06 -4.32 -1.00
C SER A 178 -15.74 -3.36 -1.98
N GLY A 179 -15.11 -2.21 -2.25
CA GLY A 179 -15.65 -1.18 -3.13
C GLY A 179 -14.57 -0.40 -3.87
N GLY A 180 -14.97 0.66 -4.60
CA GLY A 180 -14.01 1.61 -5.21
C GLY A 180 -13.78 1.49 -6.73
N LYS A 181 -14.81 1.22 -7.54
CA LYS A 181 -14.69 1.17 -9.01
C LYS A 181 -14.32 2.51 -9.69
N GLY A 182 -14.08 3.59 -8.94
CA GLY A 182 -13.93 4.96 -9.45
C GLY A 182 -15.26 5.70 -9.63
N ASP A 183 -16.39 5.03 -9.36
CA ASP A 183 -17.73 5.61 -9.51
C ASP A 183 -18.15 6.34 -8.22
N ILE A 184 -17.76 7.60 -8.06
CA ILE A 184 -18.28 8.45 -6.97
C ILE A 184 -19.63 9.07 -7.40
N ASN A 185 -20.71 8.30 -7.27
CA ASN A 185 -22.09 8.76 -7.56
C ASN A 185 -22.67 9.64 -6.46
#